data_AF-A0A9W8RKF8-F1
#
_entry.id   AF-A0A9W8RKF8-F1
#
_cell.length_a   1.000
_cell.length_b   1.000
_cell.length_c   1.000
_cell.angle_alpha   90.00
_cell.angle_beta   90.00
_cell.angle_gamma   90.00
#
_symmetry.space_group_name_H-M   'P 1'
#
loop_
_entity.id
_entity.type
_entity.pdbx_description
1 polymer ?
#
loop_
_entity_poly.entity_id
_entity_poly.type
_entity_poly.pdbx_seq_one_letter_code
_entity_poly.pdbx_strand_id
1 'polypeptide(L)'
;MGLFIRQAATIGLLAVGARALPQAVTQSADAPAAAATYEANPNVGPGGSNFKDSAHFRVYGASSAEADKAIQMLEGAYDCFVGTLKWRSPGNSFNDQGDSKTLYKTNIYSVGNLDSAAGVMHSDQATGLAWLEVVDQYLAVPGVTVHEYGHGLHYHQQNWVDQGNTGAWWETLANWVADTYKTSDICAAARKKHNQETSPTEIELLKTLGDSHQVIVDGTVDSGNYYQAWPFLTYLTNNPDKFDGLGQDTVRQLQIQYEKGSNETPLHTLARVSKTATVGQIVGAYWARMANVDIGHPTAHDVFVQQRDQINFDNVESSGSGTYKPKADRKPRYMGANIIPLEVSGSSVSVKVASQGEYVATVAVYREGGESSYTTLKNGSATVSVKSGDEVSVIVANAPAKPITYDGFNLSAEVSKGLDYTLTLSGATVKA
;
A
#
# COMPACT_ATOMS: atom_id res chain seq x y z
N MET A 1 21.85 64.12 -21.85
CA MET A 1 20.43 63.92 -22.22
C MET A 1 20.29 62.49 -22.71
N GLY A 2 19.57 61.63 -21.98
CA GLY A 2 19.11 60.30 -22.42
C GLY A 2 20.11 59.14 -22.42
N LEU A 3 20.22 58.43 -21.29
CA LEU A 3 20.68 57.04 -21.18
C LEU A 3 19.66 56.11 -21.87
N PHE A 4 20.12 55.17 -22.71
CA PHE A 4 19.33 54.00 -23.14
C PHE A 4 19.99 52.73 -22.63
N ILE A 5 19.40 52.13 -21.59
CA ILE A 5 19.70 50.78 -21.10
C ILE A 5 18.81 49.81 -21.88
N ARG A 6 19.42 48.88 -22.63
CA ARG A 6 18.72 47.74 -23.23
C ARG A 6 18.53 46.66 -22.15
N GLN A 7 17.30 46.49 -21.67
CA GLN A 7 16.90 45.31 -20.90
C GLN A 7 16.79 44.11 -21.86
N ALA A 8 17.60 43.08 -21.62
CA ALA A 8 17.37 41.76 -22.19
C ALA A 8 16.33 41.04 -21.31
N ALA A 9 15.15 40.79 -21.87
CA ALA A 9 14.12 39.98 -21.23
C ALA A 9 14.50 38.50 -21.37
N THR A 10 14.96 37.90 -20.28
CA THR A 10 15.15 36.45 -20.16
C THR A 10 13.76 35.83 -19.98
N ILE A 11 13.24 35.19 -21.02
CA ILE A 11 12.02 34.39 -20.95
C ILE A 11 12.34 33.13 -20.14
N GLY A 12 11.97 33.13 -18.86
CA GLY A 12 11.99 31.94 -18.03
C GLY A 12 10.84 31.02 -18.45
N LEU A 13 11.16 29.87 -19.05
CA LEU A 13 10.21 28.76 -19.18
C LEU A 13 9.91 28.25 -17.76
N LEU A 14 8.73 28.58 -17.23
CA LEU A 14 8.12 27.85 -16.13
C LEU A 14 7.76 26.45 -16.63
N ALA A 15 8.59 25.47 -16.33
CA ALA A 15 8.21 24.08 -16.48
C ALA A 15 7.19 23.76 -15.37
N VAL A 16 5.91 23.78 -15.73
CA VAL A 16 4.85 23.24 -14.87
C VAL A 16 5.15 21.76 -14.73
N GLY A 17 5.53 21.32 -13.53
CA GLY A 17 5.70 19.91 -13.19
C GLY A 17 4.39 19.18 -13.41
N ALA A 18 4.27 18.52 -14.57
CA ALA A 18 3.17 17.62 -14.82
C ALA A 18 3.32 16.45 -13.84
N ARG A 19 2.50 16.44 -12.79
CA ARG A 19 2.19 15.21 -12.07
C ARG A 19 1.68 14.23 -13.13
N ALA A 20 2.47 13.23 -13.46
CA ALA A 20 2.06 12.21 -14.40
C ALA A 20 0.79 11.57 -13.83
N LEU A 21 -0.34 11.81 -14.50
CA LEU A 21 -1.58 11.10 -14.20
C LEU A 21 -1.28 9.60 -14.28
N PRO A 22 -1.80 8.78 -13.34
CA PRO A 22 -1.66 7.33 -13.45
C PRO A 22 -2.15 6.90 -14.83
N GLN A 23 -1.42 5.99 -15.47
CA GLN A 23 -1.78 5.45 -16.79
C GLN A 23 -3.20 4.89 -16.70
N ALA A 24 -4.13 5.55 -17.40
CA ALA A 24 -5.50 5.11 -17.49
C ALA A 24 -5.55 3.73 -18.15
N VAL A 25 -6.28 2.80 -17.53
CA VAL A 25 -6.74 1.60 -18.22
C VAL A 25 -7.54 2.07 -19.43
N THR A 26 -7.09 1.75 -20.64
CA THR A 26 -7.89 1.97 -21.84
C THR A 26 -9.19 1.19 -21.71
N GLN A 27 -10.29 1.89 -21.42
CA GLN A 27 -11.63 1.32 -21.45
C GLN A 27 -11.93 0.92 -22.89
N SER A 28 -11.89 -0.38 -23.21
CA SER A 28 -12.65 -0.87 -24.36
C SER A 28 -14.12 -0.71 -24.01
N ALA A 29 -14.83 0.12 -24.77
CA ALA A 29 -16.27 0.28 -24.63
C ALA A 29 -16.96 -0.95 -25.21
N ASP A 30 -17.07 -2.01 -24.42
CA ASP A 30 -18.03 -3.07 -24.69
C ASP A 30 -19.44 -2.53 -24.42
N ALA A 31 -20.42 -2.99 -25.22
CA ALA A 31 -21.82 -2.64 -25.05
C ALA A 31 -22.30 -2.97 -23.63
N PRO A 32 -23.16 -2.14 -22.99
CA PRO A 32 -23.62 -2.40 -21.63
C PRO A 32 -24.40 -3.72 -21.61
N ALA A 33 -23.83 -4.73 -20.95
CA ALA A 33 -24.58 -5.91 -20.56
C ALA A 33 -25.78 -5.47 -19.71
N ALA A 34 -26.90 -6.18 -19.81
CA ALA A 34 -28.04 -5.96 -18.92
C ALA A 34 -27.54 -5.98 -17.46
N ALA A 35 -27.97 -5.02 -16.64
CA ALA A 35 -27.55 -4.94 -15.25
C ALA A 35 -27.89 -6.26 -14.55
N ALA A 36 -26.88 -6.94 -14.03
CA ALA A 36 -27.08 -8.21 -13.36
C ALA A 36 -27.95 -8.01 -12.10
N THR A 37 -28.93 -8.87 -11.88
CA THR A 37 -29.82 -8.80 -10.72
C THR A 37 -29.23 -9.59 -9.56
N TYR A 38 -29.11 -8.96 -8.39
CA TYR A 38 -28.59 -9.59 -7.17
C TYR A 38 -29.74 -10.02 -6.26
N GLU A 39 -29.80 -11.29 -5.95
CA GLU A 39 -30.78 -11.89 -5.05
C GLU A 39 -30.39 -11.70 -3.59
N ALA A 40 -31.36 -11.46 -2.72
CA ALA A 40 -31.10 -11.47 -1.30
C ALA A 40 -30.88 -12.90 -0.78
N ASN A 41 -29.98 -13.06 0.17
CA ASN A 41 -29.76 -14.34 0.84
C ASN A 41 -29.91 -14.21 2.36
N PRO A 42 -31.13 -14.28 2.92
CA PRO A 42 -31.35 -14.11 4.35
C PRO A 42 -30.79 -15.26 5.21
N ASN A 43 -30.29 -16.34 4.60
CA ASN A 43 -29.78 -17.52 5.30
C ASN A 43 -28.27 -17.46 5.58
N VAL A 44 -27.59 -16.37 5.20
CA VAL A 44 -26.15 -16.18 5.43
C VAL A 44 -25.93 -15.13 6.52
N GLY A 45 -25.27 -15.54 7.61
CA GLY A 45 -25.12 -14.75 8.83
C GLY A 45 -26.31 -14.88 9.80
N PRO A 46 -26.40 -14.00 10.82
CA PRO A 46 -27.42 -14.10 11.88
C PRO A 46 -28.88 -13.97 11.43
N GLY A 47 -29.13 -13.45 10.24
CA GLY A 47 -30.47 -13.17 9.72
C GLY A 47 -31.17 -11.99 10.41
N GLY A 48 -32.45 -11.81 10.13
CA GLY A 48 -33.25 -10.73 10.68
C GLY A 48 -34.39 -10.30 9.78
N SER A 49 -35.38 -9.60 10.34
CA SER A 49 -36.54 -9.09 9.60
C SER A 49 -36.50 -7.58 9.35
N ASN A 50 -35.65 -6.85 10.09
CA ASN A 50 -35.43 -5.41 9.87
C ASN A 50 -34.15 -5.22 9.06
N PHE A 51 -34.32 -4.87 7.77
CA PHE A 51 -33.21 -4.65 6.86
C PHE A 51 -33.51 -3.56 5.82
N LYS A 52 -32.45 -3.06 5.21
CA LYS A 52 -32.50 -2.19 4.05
C LYS A 52 -31.68 -2.77 2.91
N ASP A 53 -32.25 -2.76 1.71
CA ASP A 53 -31.60 -3.26 0.50
C ASP A 53 -31.06 -2.13 -0.37
N SER A 54 -29.98 -2.44 -1.08
CA SER A 54 -29.41 -1.69 -2.19
C SER A 54 -29.28 -2.60 -3.41
N ALA A 55 -28.48 -2.28 -4.43
CA ALA A 55 -28.29 -3.18 -5.56
C ALA A 55 -27.49 -4.42 -5.12
N HIS A 56 -26.37 -4.21 -4.43
CA HIS A 56 -25.39 -5.25 -4.11
C HIS A 56 -25.35 -5.64 -2.62
N PHE A 57 -25.99 -4.85 -1.75
CA PHE A 57 -25.90 -5.05 -0.30
C PHE A 57 -27.27 -5.10 0.37
N ARG A 58 -27.31 -5.81 1.50
CA ARG A 58 -28.40 -5.79 2.48
C ARG A 58 -27.85 -5.48 3.86
N VAL A 59 -28.38 -4.44 4.51
CA VAL A 59 -27.97 -4.01 5.86
C VAL A 59 -29.06 -4.36 6.87
N TYR A 60 -28.72 -5.13 7.91
CA TYR A 60 -29.60 -5.53 8.99
C TYR A 60 -29.31 -4.73 10.27
N GLY A 61 -30.33 -4.62 11.14
CA GLY A 61 -30.16 -4.13 12.52
C GLY A 61 -29.96 -2.63 12.69
N ALA A 62 -29.67 -1.90 11.61
CA ALA A 62 -29.44 -0.47 11.63
C ALA A 62 -30.73 0.37 11.54
N SER A 63 -30.66 1.62 12.01
CA SER A 63 -31.69 2.62 11.68
C SER A 63 -31.69 2.90 10.17
N SER A 64 -32.84 3.32 9.61
CA SER A 64 -32.95 3.60 8.17
C SER A 64 -31.91 4.62 7.67
N ALA A 65 -31.59 5.63 8.49
CA ALA A 65 -30.62 6.66 8.15
C ALA A 65 -29.17 6.15 8.17
N GLU A 66 -28.80 5.33 9.14
CA GLU A 66 -27.46 4.73 9.18
C GLU A 66 -27.29 3.66 8.09
N ALA A 67 -28.33 2.86 7.84
CA ALA A 67 -28.35 1.93 6.72
C ALA A 67 -28.17 2.63 5.36
N ASP A 68 -28.76 3.81 5.16
CA ASP A 68 -28.58 4.61 3.94
C ASP A 68 -27.13 5.04 3.74
N LYS A 69 -26.48 5.56 4.79
CA LYS A 69 -25.08 5.97 4.72
C LYS A 69 -24.17 4.79 4.40
N ALA A 70 -24.37 3.68 5.10
CA ALA A 70 -23.60 2.46 4.89
C ALA A 70 -23.76 1.91 3.47
N ILE A 71 -24.99 1.88 2.96
CA ILE A 71 -25.30 1.46 1.58
C ILE A 71 -24.62 2.37 0.55
N GLN A 72 -24.72 3.69 0.69
CA GLN A 72 -24.10 4.61 -0.27
C GLN A 72 -22.59 4.42 -0.33
N MET A 73 -21.96 4.29 0.84
CA MET A 73 -20.53 4.00 0.95
C MET A 73 -20.15 2.67 0.29
N LEU A 74 -20.83 1.57 0.64
CA LEU A 74 -20.57 0.23 0.13
C LEU A 74 -20.82 0.10 -1.38
N GLU A 75 -21.88 0.72 -1.90
CA GLU A 75 -22.14 0.78 -3.35
C GLU A 75 -21.04 1.55 -4.09
N GLY A 76 -20.52 2.63 -3.49
CA GLY A 76 -19.34 3.32 -4.02
C GLY A 76 -18.08 2.45 -3.99
N ALA A 77 -17.85 1.68 -2.93
CA ALA A 77 -16.73 0.75 -2.85
C ALA A 77 -16.86 -0.37 -3.90
N TYR A 78 -18.05 -0.94 -4.05
CA TYR A 78 -18.37 -1.93 -5.09
C TYR A 78 -18.09 -1.38 -6.49
N ASP A 79 -18.61 -0.20 -6.84
CA ASP A 79 -18.41 0.41 -8.16
C ASP A 79 -16.92 0.72 -8.42
N CYS A 80 -16.15 1.04 -7.38
CA CYS A 80 -14.70 1.14 -7.53
C CYS A 80 -14.03 -0.21 -7.77
N PHE A 81 -14.11 -1.15 -6.83
CA PHE A 81 -13.29 -2.37 -6.91
C PHE A 81 -13.79 -3.35 -7.94
N VAL A 82 -15.10 -3.59 -8.01
CA VAL A 82 -15.72 -4.52 -8.97
C VAL A 82 -15.97 -3.81 -10.29
N GLY A 83 -16.57 -2.62 -10.25
CA GLY A 83 -16.91 -1.86 -11.46
C GLY A 83 -15.69 -1.36 -12.22
N THR A 84 -14.75 -0.68 -11.52
CA THR A 84 -13.58 -0.03 -12.15
C THR A 84 -12.37 -0.94 -12.18
N LEU A 85 -11.97 -1.52 -11.04
CA LEU A 85 -10.77 -2.35 -10.92
C LEU A 85 -10.99 -3.84 -11.28
N LYS A 86 -12.22 -4.22 -11.64
CA LYS A 86 -12.56 -5.57 -12.15
C LYS A 86 -12.21 -6.71 -11.19
N TRP A 87 -12.27 -6.45 -9.89
CA TRP A 87 -12.23 -7.50 -8.88
C TRP A 87 -13.43 -8.42 -9.04
N ARG A 88 -13.27 -9.69 -8.65
CA ARG A 88 -14.37 -10.63 -8.67
C ARG A 88 -15.47 -10.15 -7.72
N SER A 89 -16.71 -10.13 -8.21
CA SER A 89 -17.86 -9.68 -7.41
C SER A 89 -18.05 -10.58 -6.17
N PRO A 90 -18.17 -10.01 -4.96
CA PRO A 90 -18.53 -10.77 -3.76
C PRO A 90 -19.92 -11.40 -3.79
N GLY A 91 -20.77 -11.02 -4.75
CA GLY A 91 -22.04 -11.71 -4.94
C GLY A 91 -21.92 -13.08 -5.60
N ASN A 92 -20.77 -13.40 -6.19
CA ASN A 92 -20.51 -14.76 -6.68
C ASN A 92 -20.12 -15.67 -5.52
N SER A 93 -20.72 -16.85 -5.43
CA SER A 93 -20.25 -17.89 -4.49
C SER A 93 -18.77 -18.22 -4.70
N PHE A 94 -18.00 -18.29 -3.62
CA PHE A 94 -16.65 -18.85 -3.59
C PHE A 94 -16.60 -20.26 -4.19
N ASN A 95 -17.66 -21.05 -3.97
CA ASN A 95 -17.79 -22.41 -4.46
C ASN A 95 -18.13 -22.50 -5.95
N ASP A 96 -18.36 -21.38 -6.63
CA ASP A 96 -18.56 -21.31 -8.07
C ASP A 96 -17.32 -20.76 -8.77
N GLN A 97 -16.62 -21.62 -9.52
CA GLN A 97 -15.43 -21.24 -10.28
C GLN A 97 -15.77 -20.62 -11.65
N GLY A 98 -17.01 -20.78 -12.12
CA GLY A 98 -17.43 -20.35 -13.46
C GLY A 98 -18.19 -19.02 -13.50
N ASP A 99 -18.43 -18.40 -12.34
CA ASP A 99 -19.23 -17.18 -12.18
C ASP A 99 -20.56 -17.23 -12.96
N SER A 100 -21.16 -18.43 -13.00
CA SER A 100 -22.28 -18.76 -13.90
C SER A 100 -23.63 -18.84 -13.17
N LYS A 101 -23.60 -18.70 -11.84
CA LYS A 101 -24.76 -18.82 -10.95
C LYS A 101 -25.38 -17.47 -10.61
N THR A 102 -26.50 -17.57 -9.90
CA THR A 102 -27.14 -16.47 -9.17
C THR A 102 -26.13 -15.62 -8.42
N LEU A 103 -26.25 -14.30 -8.58
CA LEU A 103 -25.51 -13.32 -7.81
C LEU A 103 -26.29 -12.96 -6.56
N TYR A 104 -25.61 -12.90 -5.41
CA TYR A 104 -26.23 -12.60 -4.13
C TYR A 104 -25.78 -11.27 -3.56
N LYS A 105 -26.69 -10.55 -2.88
CA LYS A 105 -26.33 -9.38 -2.09
C LYS A 105 -25.42 -9.80 -0.93
N THR A 106 -24.39 -9.01 -0.65
CA THR A 106 -23.59 -9.18 0.56
C THR A 106 -24.36 -8.66 1.76
N ASN A 107 -24.48 -9.49 2.80
CA ASN A 107 -25.17 -9.12 4.04
C ASN A 107 -24.22 -8.38 4.98
N ILE A 108 -24.73 -7.32 5.59
CA ILE A 108 -24.05 -6.47 6.57
C ILE A 108 -24.93 -6.42 7.82
N TYR A 109 -24.39 -6.76 8.97
CA TYR A 109 -25.11 -6.77 10.24
C TYR A 109 -24.55 -5.69 11.16
N SER A 110 -25.39 -4.71 11.51
CA SER A 110 -25.10 -3.76 12.57
C SER A 110 -25.27 -4.47 13.92
N VAL A 111 -24.21 -4.53 14.72
CA VAL A 111 -24.19 -5.24 16.00
C VAL A 111 -23.76 -4.32 17.15
N GLY A 112 -24.17 -4.64 18.37
CA GLY A 112 -23.86 -3.79 19.53
C GLY A 112 -22.39 -3.85 19.99
N ASN A 113 -21.70 -4.98 19.78
CA ASN A 113 -20.33 -5.20 20.26
C ASN A 113 -19.66 -6.39 19.52
N LEU A 114 -18.34 -6.32 19.34
CA LEU A 114 -17.46 -7.39 18.82
C LEU A 114 -16.17 -7.52 19.68
N ASP A 115 -16.29 -7.18 20.97
CA ASP A 115 -15.22 -7.16 21.97
C ASP A 115 -14.05 -6.24 21.60
N SER A 116 -13.02 -6.76 20.92
CA SER A 116 -11.83 -6.00 20.54
C SER A 116 -11.84 -5.51 19.08
N ALA A 117 -12.87 -5.85 18.30
CA ALA A 117 -12.96 -5.50 16.89
C ALA A 117 -14.04 -4.43 16.63
N ALA A 118 -13.82 -3.62 15.59
CA ALA A 118 -14.82 -2.66 15.09
C ALA A 118 -15.73 -3.29 14.03
N GLY A 119 -15.24 -4.30 13.33
CA GLY A 119 -15.95 -5.12 12.37
C GLY A 119 -15.26 -6.47 12.21
N VAL A 120 -15.94 -7.39 11.52
CA VAL A 120 -15.39 -8.69 11.13
C VAL A 120 -16.09 -9.19 9.88
N MET A 121 -15.30 -9.75 8.96
CA MET A 121 -15.79 -10.56 7.85
C MET A 121 -15.88 -12.03 8.26
N HIS A 122 -17.01 -12.65 7.95
CA HIS A 122 -17.21 -14.09 8.07
C HIS A 122 -17.55 -14.71 6.71
N SER A 123 -17.33 -16.01 6.57
CA SER A 123 -17.70 -16.79 5.38
C SER A 123 -18.58 -17.97 5.73
N ASP A 124 -19.63 -18.21 4.93
CA ASP A 124 -20.48 -19.39 5.04
C ASP A 124 -19.97 -20.45 4.06
N GLN A 125 -19.41 -21.55 4.58
CA GLN A 125 -18.77 -22.56 3.75
C GLN A 125 -19.75 -23.26 2.78
N ALA A 126 -21.01 -23.44 3.20
CA ALA A 126 -22.01 -24.15 2.41
C ALA A 126 -22.40 -23.37 1.15
N THR A 127 -22.70 -22.09 1.31
CA THR A 127 -23.06 -21.20 0.19
C THR A 127 -21.85 -20.59 -0.49
N GLY A 128 -20.70 -20.54 0.17
CA GLY A 128 -19.49 -19.86 -0.28
C GLY A 128 -19.63 -18.34 -0.30
N LEU A 129 -20.50 -17.75 0.54
CA LEU A 129 -20.74 -16.31 0.59
C LEU A 129 -20.17 -15.70 1.85
N ALA A 130 -19.63 -14.49 1.74
CA ALA A 130 -19.22 -13.69 2.89
C ALA A 130 -20.36 -12.84 3.45
N TRP A 131 -20.32 -12.55 4.76
CA TRP A 131 -21.09 -11.50 5.41
C TRP A 131 -20.22 -10.72 6.37
N LEU A 132 -20.64 -9.49 6.69
CA LEU A 132 -19.93 -8.62 7.60
C LEU A 132 -20.76 -8.38 8.86
N GLU A 133 -20.11 -8.37 10.02
CA GLU A 133 -20.66 -7.78 11.24
C GLU A 133 -19.86 -6.52 11.56
N VAL A 134 -20.55 -5.41 11.87
CA VAL A 134 -19.90 -4.14 12.16
C VAL A 134 -20.58 -3.52 13.38
N VAL A 135 -19.78 -3.05 14.34
CA VAL A 135 -20.31 -2.39 15.54
C VAL A 135 -21.07 -1.12 15.12
N ASP A 136 -22.26 -0.90 15.70
CA ASP A 136 -23.23 0.11 15.27
C ASP A 136 -22.63 1.50 14.96
N GLN A 137 -21.73 1.97 15.83
CA GLN A 137 -21.09 3.30 15.69
C GLN A 137 -20.12 3.42 14.50
N TYR A 138 -19.66 2.29 13.94
CA TYR A 138 -18.70 2.23 12.85
C TYR A 138 -19.33 1.79 11.52
N LEU A 139 -20.63 1.48 11.48
CA LEU A 139 -21.32 0.94 10.31
C LEU A 139 -21.19 1.82 9.04
N ALA A 140 -21.12 3.14 9.21
CA ALA A 140 -20.94 4.10 8.13
C ALA A 140 -19.55 4.76 8.14
N VAL A 141 -18.55 4.10 8.74
CA VAL A 141 -17.16 4.57 8.78
C VAL A 141 -16.35 3.80 7.73
N PRO A 142 -15.87 4.47 6.66
CA PRO A 142 -15.24 3.77 5.55
C PRO A 142 -13.97 3.03 5.94
N GLY A 143 -13.19 3.54 6.90
CA GLY A 143 -12.01 2.85 7.43
C GLY A 143 -12.32 1.48 8.05
N VAL A 144 -13.55 1.26 8.53
CA VAL A 144 -13.97 0.01 9.16
C VAL A 144 -14.77 -0.85 8.17
N THR A 145 -15.92 -0.35 7.70
CA THR A 145 -16.82 -1.20 6.91
C THR A 145 -16.28 -1.52 5.52
N VAL A 146 -15.52 -0.61 4.90
CA VAL A 146 -14.87 -0.89 3.60
C VAL A 146 -13.63 -1.77 3.79
N HIS A 147 -12.98 -1.73 4.96
CA HIS A 147 -11.94 -2.69 5.34
C HIS A 147 -12.53 -4.11 5.41
N GLU A 148 -13.63 -4.32 6.14
CA GLU A 148 -14.30 -5.62 6.20
C GLU A 148 -14.81 -6.09 4.84
N TYR A 149 -15.29 -5.15 4.01
CA TYR A 149 -15.64 -5.45 2.63
C TYR A 149 -14.41 -5.85 1.79
N GLY A 150 -13.23 -5.31 2.09
CA GLY A 150 -11.94 -5.71 1.53
C GLY A 150 -11.59 -7.16 1.83
N HIS A 151 -11.84 -7.65 3.04
CA HIS A 151 -11.76 -9.07 3.37
C HIS A 151 -12.74 -9.90 2.52
N GLY A 152 -13.97 -9.42 2.32
CA GLY A 152 -14.94 -10.05 1.43
C GLY A 152 -14.45 -10.13 -0.02
N LEU A 153 -13.96 -9.02 -0.58
CA LEU A 153 -13.36 -8.97 -1.92
C LEU A 153 -12.21 -9.97 -2.06
N HIS A 154 -11.32 -10.02 -1.07
CA HIS A 154 -10.21 -10.96 -1.00
C HIS A 154 -10.69 -12.42 -1.00
N TYR A 155 -11.61 -12.77 -0.09
CA TYR A 155 -12.18 -14.12 -0.01
C TYR A 155 -12.73 -14.56 -1.36
N HIS A 156 -13.52 -13.69 -2.00
CA HIS A 156 -14.12 -13.98 -3.29
C HIS A 156 -13.14 -13.95 -4.47
N GLN A 157 -11.90 -13.45 -4.31
CA GLN A 157 -10.83 -13.58 -5.30
C GLN A 157 -10.10 -14.94 -5.22
N GLN A 158 -10.39 -15.73 -4.17
CA GLN A 158 -10.10 -17.16 -3.96
C GLN A 158 -8.63 -17.58 -3.80
N ASN A 159 -7.72 -17.09 -4.63
CA ASN A 159 -6.43 -17.76 -4.81
C ASN A 159 -5.49 -17.68 -3.60
N TRP A 160 -5.67 -16.67 -2.73
CA TRP A 160 -4.92 -16.55 -1.48
C TRP A 160 -5.61 -17.25 -0.29
N VAL A 161 -6.87 -17.70 -0.45
CA VAL A 161 -7.58 -18.42 0.61
C VAL A 161 -6.97 -19.82 0.78
N ASP A 162 -6.94 -20.31 2.02
CA ASP A 162 -6.29 -21.56 2.42
C ASP A 162 -4.79 -21.62 2.10
N GLN A 163 -4.12 -20.46 2.08
CA GLN A 163 -2.67 -20.32 1.91
C GLN A 163 -2.07 -19.65 3.15
N GLY A 164 -1.52 -20.44 4.09
CA GLY A 164 -0.99 -19.94 5.36
C GLY A 164 -0.04 -18.75 5.23
N ASN A 165 0.86 -18.79 4.23
CA ASN A 165 1.85 -17.73 3.99
C ASN A 165 1.28 -16.43 3.41
N THR A 166 -0.01 -16.40 3.06
CA THR A 166 -0.73 -15.18 2.69
C THR A 166 -1.49 -14.56 3.86
N GLY A 167 -1.71 -15.30 4.96
CA GLY A 167 -2.60 -14.89 6.05
C GLY A 167 -2.26 -13.52 6.64
N ALA A 168 -0.96 -13.25 6.88
CA ALA A 168 -0.53 -11.95 7.39
C ALA A 168 -0.80 -10.79 6.41
N TRP A 169 -0.98 -11.06 5.12
CA TRP A 169 -1.27 -10.04 4.11
C TRP A 169 -2.74 -9.67 4.04
N TRP A 170 -3.64 -10.40 4.70
CA TRP A 170 -5.09 -10.18 4.59
C TRP A 170 -5.47 -8.82 5.18
N GLU A 171 -4.97 -8.48 6.37
CA GLU A 171 -5.17 -7.14 6.96
C GLU A 171 -4.50 -6.03 6.15
N THR A 172 -3.30 -6.30 5.61
CA THR A 172 -2.60 -5.38 4.72
C THR A 172 -3.47 -5.04 3.49
N LEU A 173 -4.12 -6.04 2.91
CA LEU A 173 -5.00 -5.88 1.75
C LEU A 173 -6.28 -5.14 2.13
N ALA A 174 -6.93 -5.51 3.24
CA ALA A 174 -8.16 -4.86 3.69
C ALA A 174 -7.94 -3.36 4.00
N ASN A 175 -6.84 -3.01 4.66
CA ASN A 175 -6.45 -1.61 4.86
C ASN A 175 -6.14 -0.89 3.53
N TRP A 176 -5.49 -1.56 2.57
CA TRP A 176 -5.29 -1.00 1.24
C TRP A 176 -6.62 -0.73 0.52
N VAL A 177 -7.61 -1.63 0.60
CA VAL A 177 -8.94 -1.45 0.02
C VAL A 177 -9.63 -0.23 0.65
N ALA A 178 -9.64 -0.14 1.98
CA ALA A 178 -10.27 0.97 2.69
C ALA A 178 -9.61 2.32 2.35
N ASP A 179 -8.28 2.40 2.44
CA ASP A 179 -7.56 3.63 2.16
C ASP A 179 -7.68 4.03 0.68
N THR A 180 -7.52 3.10 -0.25
CA THR A 180 -7.72 3.36 -1.70
C THR A 180 -9.11 3.90 -1.97
N TYR A 181 -10.16 3.31 -1.36
CA TYR A 181 -11.51 3.84 -1.48
C TYR A 181 -11.66 5.24 -0.89
N LYS A 182 -11.03 5.54 0.24
CA LYS A 182 -11.14 6.84 0.91
C LYS A 182 -10.41 7.95 0.19
N THR A 183 -9.23 7.66 -0.38
CA THR A 183 -8.26 8.69 -0.78
C THR A 183 -8.01 8.73 -2.27
N SER A 184 -7.95 7.57 -2.95
CA SER A 184 -7.39 7.46 -4.30
C SER A 184 -8.30 8.04 -5.37
N ASP A 185 -7.71 8.66 -6.39
CA ASP A 185 -8.40 9.13 -7.58
C ASP A 185 -9.05 8.00 -8.38
N ILE A 186 -8.53 6.77 -8.24
CA ILE A 186 -9.10 5.56 -8.85
C ILE A 186 -10.58 5.41 -8.48
N CYS A 187 -10.93 5.68 -7.22
CA CYS A 187 -12.30 5.54 -6.73
C CYS A 187 -13.09 6.86 -6.74
N ALA A 188 -12.55 7.96 -7.28
CA ALA A 188 -13.19 9.28 -7.20
C ALA A 188 -14.54 9.34 -7.94
N ALA A 189 -14.63 8.73 -9.12
CA ALA A 189 -15.88 8.68 -9.88
C ALA A 189 -16.97 7.89 -9.16
N ALA A 190 -16.61 6.74 -8.59
CA ALA A 190 -17.50 5.90 -7.79
C ALA A 190 -17.96 6.62 -6.52
N ARG A 191 -17.04 7.22 -5.75
CA ARG A 191 -17.38 8.05 -4.58
C ARG A 191 -18.37 9.15 -4.95
N LYS A 192 -18.07 9.93 -5.99
CA LYS A 192 -18.94 11.03 -6.45
C LYS A 192 -20.33 10.55 -6.84
N LYS A 193 -20.45 9.44 -7.58
CA LYS A 193 -21.72 8.85 -8.00
C LYS A 193 -22.59 8.44 -6.80
N HIS A 194 -21.96 8.06 -5.70
CA HIS A 194 -22.63 7.64 -4.48
C HIS A 194 -22.61 8.70 -3.36
N ASN A 195 -22.36 9.97 -3.70
CA ASN A 195 -22.34 11.11 -2.79
C ASN A 195 -21.37 10.95 -1.59
N GLN A 196 -20.22 10.31 -1.84
CA GLN A 196 -19.16 10.12 -0.86
C GLN A 196 -18.01 11.08 -1.14
N GLU A 197 -17.40 11.60 -0.09
CA GLU A 197 -16.25 12.50 -0.16
C GLU A 197 -14.95 11.75 0.10
N THR A 198 -13.82 12.36 -0.28
CA THR A 198 -12.52 11.90 0.21
C THR A 198 -12.43 12.11 1.72
N SER A 199 -11.79 11.19 2.43
CA SER A 199 -11.54 11.30 3.86
C SER A 199 -10.05 11.11 4.18
N PRO A 200 -9.57 11.53 5.36
CA PRO A 200 -8.17 11.36 5.73
C PRO A 200 -7.70 9.91 5.66
N THR A 201 -6.47 9.73 5.21
CA THR A 201 -5.76 8.43 5.24
C THR A 201 -5.55 7.96 6.69
N GLU A 202 -5.50 6.65 6.87
CA GLU A 202 -5.16 5.99 8.15
C GLU A 202 -3.68 5.56 8.19
N ILE A 203 -2.82 6.20 7.39
CA ILE A 203 -1.40 5.85 7.34
C ILE A 203 -0.69 6.14 8.68
N GLU A 204 -0.05 5.12 9.23
CA GLU A 204 0.66 5.19 10.51
C GLU A 204 2.17 5.34 10.28
N LEU A 205 2.59 6.50 9.78
CA LEU A 205 3.99 6.70 9.36
C LEU A 205 5.02 6.57 10.49
N LEU A 206 4.64 6.88 11.74
CA LEU A 206 5.51 6.64 12.89
C LEU A 206 5.91 5.15 13.01
N LYS A 207 4.95 4.24 12.78
CA LYS A 207 5.21 2.79 12.75
C LYS A 207 5.89 2.38 11.43
N THR A 208 5.30 2.71 10.28
CA THR A 208 5.80 2.24 8.98
C THR A 208 7.24 2.67 8.69
N LEU A 209 7.59 3.92 9.01
CA LEU A 209 8.95 4.45 8.81
C LEU A 209 9.85 4.23 10.02
N GLY A 210 9.33 4.39 11.25
CA GLY A 210 10.11 4.17 12.46
C GLY A 210 10.56 2.71 12.63
N ASP A 211 9.77 1.77 12.12
CA ASP A 211 10.06 0.33 12.12
C ASP A 211 10.35 -0.21 10.72
N SER A 212 10.81 0.64 9.78
CA SER A 212 11.11 0.21 8.41
C SER A 212 12.11 -0.95 8.31
N HIS A 213 12.90 -1.18 9.35
CA HIS A 213 13.87 -2.27 9.47
C HIS A 213 13.23 -3.65 9.69
N GLN A 214 11.95 -3.73 10.07
CA GLN A 214 11.22 -4.98 10.23
C GLN A 214 10.97 -5.68 8.89
N VAL A 215 10.45 -6.91 8.94
CA VAL A 215 10.01 -7.63 7.73
C VAL A 215 8.89 -6.84 7.06
N ILE A 216 8.85 -6.84 5.72
CA ILE A 216 7.88 -6.01 4.97
C ILE A 216 6.42 -6.25 5.38
N VAL A 217 6.07 -7.49 5.73
CA VAL A 217 4.82 -7.86 6.40
C VAL A 217 5.17 -8.82 7.53
N ASP A 218 4.94 -8.37 8.76
CA ASP A 218 5.19 -9.06 10.00
C ASP A 218 3.89 -9.15 10.80
N GLY A 219 3.39 -10.37 10.98
CA GLY A 219 2.17 -10.70 11.71
C GLY A 219 2.41 -10.98 13.20
N THR A 220 3.63 -10.83 13.71
CA THR A 220 3.96 -11.12 15.11
C THR A 220 3.07 -10.28 16.03
N VAL A 221 2.42 -10.95 16.99
CA VAL A 221 1.54 -10.33 17.98
C VAL A 221 2.28 -9.21 18.73
N ASP A 222 1.60 -8.08 18.94
CA ASP A 222 2.07 -6.87 19.63
C ASP A 222 3.25 -6.08 19.01
N SER A 223 4.02 -6.66 18.08
CA SER A 223 5.21 -6.00 17.50
C SER A 223 5.23 -5.87 15.98
N GLY A 224 4.39 -6.65 15.30
CA GLY A 224 4.31 -6.71 13.84
C GLY A 224 3.81 -5.41 13.20
N ASN A 225 3.69 -5.42 11.88
CA ASN A 225 3.30 -4.27 11.07
C ASN A 225 2.26 -4.64 9.99
N TYR A 226 1.65 -5.82 10.03
CA TYR A 226 0.76 -6.31 8.99
C TYR A 226 -0.49 -5.44 8.75
N TYR A 227 -0.94 -4.67 9.74
CA TYR A 227 -1.94 -3.62 9.52
C TYR A 227 -1.36 -2.37 8.86
N GLN A 228 -0.09 -2.05 9.06
CA GLN A 228 0.57 -0.80 8.60
C GLN A 228 1.38 -0.97 7.31
N ALA A 229 1.48 -2.19 6.76
CA ALA A 229 2.28 -2.52 5.58
C ALA A 229 1.60 -2.14 4.24
N TRP A 230 0.33 -1.73 4.27
CA TRP A 230 -0.46 -1.42 3.07
C TRP A 230 0.12 -0.34 2.15
N PRO A 231 0.97 0.63 2.59
CA PRO A 231 1.60 1.58 1.69
C PRO A 231 2.44 0.91 0.60
N PHE A 232 2.94 -0.31 0.83
CA PHE A 232 3.58 -1.10 -0.22
C PHE A 232 2.61 -1.46 -1.35
N LEU A 233 1.38 -1.89 -1.03
CA LEU A 233 0.35 -2.18 -2.04
C LEU A 233 -0.08 -0.90 -2.79
N THR A 234 -0.13 0.24 -2.09
CA THR A 234 -0.38 1.55 -2.70
C THR A 234 0.74 1.93 -3.68
N TYR A 235 2.00 1.73 -3.31
CA TYR A 235 3.14 1.95 -4.19
C TYR A 235 3.08 1.07 -5.44
N LEU A 236 2.77 -0.22 -5.30
CA LEU A 236 2.59 -1.14 -6.44
C LEU A 236 1.45 -0.69 -7.36
N THR A 237 0.36 -0.21 -6.77
CA THR A 237 -0.84 0.26 -7.50
C THR A 237 -0.56 1.55 -8.28
N ASN A 238 0.12 2.50 -7.67
CA ASN A 238 0.42 3.79 -8.29
C ASN A 238 1.61 3.72 -9.25
N ASN A 239 2.54 2.78 -9.01
CA ASN A 239 3.71 2.50 -9.82
C ASN A 239 4.49 3.78 -10.24
N PRO A 240 4.90 4.63 -9.28
CA PRO A 240 5.56 5.90 -9.61
C PRO A 240 6.89 5.73 -10.37
N ASP A 241 7.51 4.56 -10.25
CA ASP A 241 8.74 4.16 -10.95
C ASP A 241 8.51 3.48 -12.30
N LYS A 242 7.25 3.28 -12.70
CA LYS A 242 6.85 2.75 -14.02
C LYS A 242 7.47 1.39 -14.34
N PHE A 243 7.52 0.49 -13.36
CA PHE A 243 7.91 -0.89 -13.61
C PHE A 243 6.88 -1.58 -14.49
N ASP A 244 7.33 -2.23 -15.55
CA ASP A 244 6.45 -2.90 -16.50
C ASP A 244 5.71 -4.05 -15.81
N GLY A 245 4.39 -4.09 -15.98
CA GLY A 245 3.52 -5.07 -15.34
C GLY A 245 2.88 -4.58 -14.04
N LEU A 246 3.36 -3.48 -13.44
CA LEU A 246 2.72 -2.86 -12.28
C LEU A 246 1.82 -1.67 -12.69
N GLY A 247 0.98 -1.20 -11.77
CA GLY A 247 -0.06 -0.20 -11.99
C GLY A 247 -1.38 -0.53 -11.28
N GLN A 248 -2.48 0.12 -11.68
CA GLN A 248 -3.75 0.09 -10.94
C GLN A 248 -4.31 -1.32 -10.69
N ASP A 249 -4.03 -2.27 -11.58
CA ASP A 249 -4.52 -3.65 -11.49
C ASP A 249 -3.59 -4.59 -10.69
N THR A 250 -2.46 -4.09 -10.18
CA THR A 250 -1.39 -4.95 -9.62
C THR A 250 -1.91 -5.84 -8.49
N VAL A 251 -2.60 -5.27 -7.50
CA VAL A 251 -3.06 -6.03 -6.32
C VAL A 251 -4.04 -7.14 -6.71
N ARG A 252 -4.88 -6.91 -7.73
CA ARG A 252 -5.76 -7.95 -8.28
C ARG A 252 -4.95 -9.02 -9.01
N GLN A 253 -3.94 -8.63 -9.81
CA GLN A 253 -3.04 -9.55 -10.51
C GLN A 253 -2.22 -10.42 -9.54
N LEU A 254 -1.81 -9.88 -8.39
CA LEU A 254 -1.13 -10.64 -7.34
C LEU A 254 -1.97 -11.79 -6.78
N GLN A 255 -3.31 -11.68 -6.85
CA GLN A 255 -4.22 -12.74 -6.46
C GLN A 255 -4.50 -13.66 -7.64
N ILE A 256 -4.86 -13.13 -8.81
CA ILE A 256 -5.22 -13.94 -9.98
C ILE A 256 -4.07 -14.84 -10.46
N GLN A 257 -2.83 -14.33 -10.43
CA GLN A 257 -1.65 -15.08 -10.87
C GLN A 257 -0.98 -15.86 -9.73
N TYR A 258 -1.56 -15.85 -8.53
CA TYR A 258 -1.08 -16.69 -7.42
C TYR A 258 -1.30 -18.17 -7.75
N GLU A 259 -0.29 -19.00 -7.49
CA GLU A 259 -0.38 -20.43 -7.74
C GLU A 259 -1.14 -21.13 -6.60
N LYS A 260 -2.41 -21.50 -6.82
CA LYS A 260 -3.24 -22.18 -5.81
C LYS A 260 -2.53 -23.42 -5.25
N GLY A 261 -2.46 -23.53 -3.92
CA GLY A 261 -1.83 -24.65 -3.23
C GLY A 261 -0.31 -24.61 -3.14
N SER A 262 0.34 -23.57 -3.70
CA SER A 262 1.81 -23.39 -3.57
C SER A 262 2.24 -23.00 -2.16
N ASN A 263 1.35 -22.38 -1.38
CA ASN A 263 1.65 -21.72 -0.12
C ASN A 263 2.86 -20.77 -0.22
N GLU A 264 3.04 -20.10 -1.36
CA GLU A 264 4.02 -19.03 -1.53
C GLU A 264 3.54 -17.73 -0.85
N THR A 265 4.38 -16.70 -0.86
CA THR A 265 3.96 -15.36 -0.41
C THR A 265 3.54 -14.50 -1.60
N PRO A 266 2.75 -13.43 -1.42
CA PRO A 266 2.42 -12.47 -2.49
C PRO A 266 3.63 -11.90 -3.24
N LEU A 267 4.81 -11.89 -2.63
CA LEU A 267 6.06 -11.50 -3.26
C LEU A 267 6.48 -12.44 -4.40
N HIS A 268 6.13 -13.72 -4.35
CA HIS A 268 6.41 -14.66 -5.44
C HIS A 268 5.53 -14.36 -6.65
N THR A 269 4.25 -14.06 -6.43
CA THR A 269 3.38 -13.57 -7.51
C THR A 269 3.88 -12.25 -8.07
N LEU A 270 4.39 -11.35 -7.23
CA LEU A 270 4.99 -10.10 -7.69
C LEU A 270 6.16 -10.34 -8.66
N ALA A 271 6.97 -11.38 -8.42
CA ALA A 271 8.04 -11.78 -9.33
C ALA A 271 7.53 -12.26 -10.70
N ARG A 272 6.27 -12.73 -10.79
CA ARG A 272 5.62 -13.13 -12.04
C ARG A 272 4.91 -11.96 -12.73
N VAL A 273 4.29 -11.07 -11.95
CA VAL A 273 3.57 -9.89 -12.46
C VAL A 273 4.54 -8.85 -13.02
N SER A 274 5.66 -8.62 -12.33
CA SER A 274 6.71 -7.72 -12.80
C SER A 274 7.45 -8.31 -13.99
N LYS A 275 7.60 -7.51 -15.07
CA LYS A 275 8.25 -7.94 -16.31
C LYS A 275 9.70 -7.52 -16.42
N THR A 276 10.07 -6.40 -15.79
CA THR A 276 11.39 -5.76 -15.99
C THR A 276 12.22 -5.59 -14.72
N ALA A 277 11.62 -5.81 -13.54
CA ALA A 277 12.28 -5.61 -12.26
C ALA A 277 12.15 -6.85 -11.37
N THR A 278 13.20 -7.17 -10.63
CA THR A 278 13.14 -8.16 -9.56
C THR A 278 12.34 -7.62 -8.38
N VAL A 279 11.83 -8.52 -7.52
CA VAL A 279 11.13 -8.11 -6.30
C VAL A 279 12.03 -7.25 -5.41
N GLY A 280 13.31 -7.61 -5.30
CA GLY A 280 14.28 -6.80 -4.56
C GLY A 280 14.42 -5.38 -5.09
N GLN A 281 14.43 -5.19 -6.42
CA GLN A 281 14.45 -3.84 -7.04
C GLN A 281 13.18 -3.05 -6.73
N ILE A 282 12.01 -3.69 -6.79
CA ILE A 282 10.72 -3.06 -6.51
C ILE A 282 10.64 -2.62 -5.04
N VAL A 283 11.02 -3.51 -4.11
CA VAL A 283 11.05 -3.21 -2.67
C VAL A 283 12.09 -2.14 -2.34
N GLY A 284 13.27 -2.18 -2.96
CA GLY A 284 14.28 -1.16 -2.78
C GLY A 284 13.83 0.22 -3.27
N ALA A 285 13.11 0.28 -4.39
CA ALA A 285 12.52 1.51 -4.91
C ALA A 285 11.35 2.00 -4.04
N TYR A 286 10.50 1.10 -3.54
CA TYR A 286 9.47 1.41 -2.54
C TYR A 286 10.08 2.11 -1.32
N TRP A 287 11.09 1.53 -0.69
CA TRP A 287 11.72 2.15 0.49
C TRP A 287 12.43 3.47 0.16
N ALA A 288 12.98 3.60 -1.05
CA ALA A 288 13.54 4.88 -1.50
C ALA A 288 12.45 5.97 -1.57
N ARG A 289 11.28 5.67 -2.15
CA ARG A 289 10.12 6.58 -2.20
C ARG A 289 9.58 6.89 -0.81
N MET A 290 9.56 5.89 0.08
CA MET A 290 9.12 6.05 1.46
C MET A 290 10.00 7.02 2.27
N ALA A 291 11.24 7.29 1.87
CA ALA A 291 12.08 8.31 2.52
C ALA A 291 11.46 9.72 2.46
N ASN A 292 10.59 10.00 1.47
CA ASN A 292 9.80 11.22 1.37
C ASN A 292 8.29 10.94 1.24
N VAL A 293 7.88 9.68 1.40
CA VAL A 293 6.50 9.19 1.25
C VAL A 293 5.83 9.67 -0.06
N ASP A 294 6.58 9.67 -1.16
CA ASP A 294 6.12 10.10 -2.49
C ASP A 294 5.66 8.90 -3.36
N ILE A 295 4.97 7.93 -2.73
CA ILE A 295 4.49 6.68 -3.34
C ILE A 295 3.26 6.86 -4.26
N GLY A 296 3.00 8.09 -4.73
CA GLY A 296 1.82 8.45 -5.50
C GLY A 296 0.50 8.51 -4.71
N HIS A 297 0.55 8.37 -3.38
CA HIS A 297 -0.63 8.51 -2.53
C HIS A 297 -1.01 9.99 -2.38
N PRO A 298 -2.30 10.40 -2.55
CA PRO A 298 -2.69 11.80 -2.64
C PRO A 298 -2.32 12.69 -1.44
N THR A 299 -2.36 12.14 -0.22
CA THR A 299 -2.15 12.92 1.02
C THR A 299 -1.04 12.38 1.93
N ALA A 300 -0.34 11.30 1.55
CA ALA A 300 0.59 10.63 2.48
C ALA A 300 1.86 11.46 2.70
N HIS A 301 2.32 12.16 1.67
CA HIS A 301 3.42 13.11 1.79
C HIS A 301 3.09 14.24 2.77
N ASP A 302 1.86 14.76 2.76
CA ASP A 302 1.46 15.83 3.68
C ASP A 302 1.47 15.33 5.14
N VAL A 303 1.01 14.10 5.37
CA VAL A 303 1.11 13.44 6.69
C VAL A 303 2.58 13.25 7.09
N PHE A 304 3.45 12.87 6.15
CA PHE A 304 4.89 12.76 6.41
C PHE A 304 5.48 14.10 6.85
N VAL A 305 5.22 15.19 6.13
CA VAL A 305 5.73 16.52 6.49
C VAL A 305 5.30 16.93 7.90
N GLN A 306 4.08 16.57 8.32
CA GLN A 306 3.56 16.86 9.66
C GLN A 306 4.21 16.00 10.77
N GLN A 307 4.63 14.78 10.45
CA GLN A 307 5.09 13.80 11.45
C GLN A 307 6.60 13.54 11.44
N ARG A 308 7.33 13.95 10.39
CA ARG A 308 8.72 13.52 10.15
C ARG A 308 9.70 13.78 11.28
N ASP A 309 9.48 14.82 12.07
CA ASP A 309 10.34 15.15 13.21
C ASP A 309 10.12 14.21 14.41
N GLN A 310 9.05 13.41 14.41
CA GLN A 310 8.73 12.41 15.43
C GLN A 310 9.11 10.98 14.99
N ILE A 311 9.50 10.80 13.72
CA ILE A 311 9.85 9.48 13.18
C ILE A 311 11.25 9.09 13.66
N ASN A 312 11.35 7.90 14.22
CA ASN A 312 12.63 7.35 14.66
C ASN A 312 13.46 6.83 13.47
N PHE A 313 14.36 7.67 12.95
CA PHE A 313 15.35 7.30 11.93
C PHE A 313 16.73 6.92 12.50
N ASP A 314 16.83 6.67 13.80
CA ASP A 314 18.06 6.30 14.51
C ASP A 314 18.43 4.83 14.24
N ASN A 315 18.83 4.57 12.99
CA ASN A 315 19.04 3.24 12.42
C ASN A 315 20.50 2.77 12.49
N VAL A 316 21.45 3.71 12.54
CA VAL A 316 22.88 3.45 12.44
C VAL A 316 23.67 4.12 13.55
N GLU A 317 24.83 3.57 13.87
CA GLU A 317 25.80 4.14 14.79
C GLU A 317 27.12 4.44 14.07
N SER A 318 27.81 5.49 14.47
CA SER A 318 29.11 5.83 13.88
C SER A 318 30.18 4.85 14.35
N SER A 319 30.97 4.35 13.41
CA SER A 319 32.20 3.59 13.68
C SER A 319 33.47 4.43 13.44
N GLY A 320 33.34 5.76 13.38
CA GLY A 320 34.43 6.71 13.11
C GLY A 320 34.63 7.06 11.63
N SER A 321 35.28 8.20 11.36
CA SER A 321 35.73 8.63 10.02
C SER A 321 34.65 8.58 8.92
N GLY A 322 33.46 9.12 9.18
CA GLY A 322 32.35 9.12 8.21
C GLY A 322 31.79 7.73 7.89
N THR A 323 32.11 6.74 8.73
CA THR A 323 31.65 5.36 8.58
C THR A 323 30.62 5.01 9.65
N TYR A 324 29.63 4.23 9.26
CA TYR A 324 28.46 3.87 10.06
C TYR A 324 28.09 2.41 9.87
N LYS A 325 27.46 1.82 10.89
CA LYS A 325 26.92 0.45 10.87
C LYS A 325 25.50 0.45 11.41
N PRO A 326 24.64 -0.48 10.97
CA PRO A 326 23.31 -0.62 11.55
C PRO A 326 23.40 -1.01 13.02
N LYS A 327 22.56 -0.40 13.86
CA LYS A 327 22.40 -0.83 15.25
C LYS A 327 21.88 -2.26 15.29
N ALA A 328 22.26 -3.03 16.30
CA ALA A 328 22.01 -4.47 16.35
C ALA A 328 20.52 -4.85 16.19
N ASP A 329 19.63 -4.07 16.81
CA ASP A 329 18.17 -4.21 16.78
C ASP A 329 17.52 -3.51 15.57
N ARG A 330 18.25 -2.64 14.87
CA ARG A 330 17.78 -1.91 13.67
C ARG A 330 18.31 -2.49 12.36
N LYS A 331 18.99 -3.64 12.38
CA LYS A 331 19.46 -4.29 11.15
C LYS A 331 18.25 -4.63 10.25
N PRO A 332 18.24 -4.19 8.97
CA PRO A 332 17.11 -4.45 8.08
C PRO A 332 16.87 -5.95 7.90
N ARG A 333 15.71 -6.45 8.33
CA ARG A 333 15.26 -7.82 8.13
C ARG A 333 14.73 -7.99 6.71
N TYR A 334 14.28 -9.20 6.35
CA TYR A 334 13.85 -9.52 5.00
C TYR A 334 12.85 -8.51 4.41
N MET A 335 13.24 -7.89 3.30
CA MET A 335 12.50 -6.84 2.59
C MET A 335 12.25 -5.55 3.40
N GLY A 336 12.88 -5.40 4.56
CA GLY A 336 12.96 -4.15 5.34
C GLY A 336 14.12 -3.26 4.92
N ALA A 337 14.17 -2.05 5.44
CA ALA A 337 15.20 -1.06 5.15
C ALA A 337 15.60 -0.19 6.35
N ASN A 338 16.81 0.35 6.30
CA ASN A 338 17.16 1.55 7.04
C ASN A 338 17.00 2.76 6.11
N ILE A 339 16.29 3.78 6.59
CA ILE A 339 16.24 5.11 6.00
C ILE A 339 17.10 6.01 6.88
N ILE A 340 18.08 6.67 6.28
CA ILE A 340 19.16 7.37 6.99
C ILE A 340 19.23 8.81 6.46
N PRO A 341 18.49 9.75 7.08
CA PRO A 341 18.58 11.17 6.74
C PRO A 341 20.00 11.70 7.00
N LEU A 342 20.45 12.61 6.14
CA LEU A 342 21.80 13.17 6.18
C LEU A 342 21.79 14.67 6.46
N GLU A 343 22.86 15.12 7.11
CA GLU A 343 23.27 16.53 7.17
C GLU A 343 24.35 16.77 6.12
N VAL A 344 24.02 17.52 5.08
CA VAL A 344 24.90 17.79 3.94
C VAL A 344 25.84 18.95 4.25
N SER A 345 27.13 18.78 4.01
CA SER A 345 28.17 19.80 4.25
C SER A 345 28.90 20.27 2.99
N GLY A 346 28.63 19.65 1.84
CA GLY A 346 29.24 19.99 0.55
C GLY A 346 28.23 20.15 -0.59
N SER A 347 28.74 20.32 -1.82
CA SER A 347 27.93 20.37 -3.05
C SER A 347 27.68 19.00 -3.68
N SER A 348 28.20 17.93 -3.07
CA SER A 348 28.04 16.56 -3.51
C SER A 348 28.11 15.61 -2.32
N VAL A 349 27.33 14.54 -2.38
CA VAL A 349 27.38 13.45 -1.39
C VAL A 349 27.85 12.19 -2.09
N SER A 350 28.95 11.61 -1.60
CA SER A 350 29.44 10.30 -2.04
C SER A 350 29.08 9.26 -1.00
N VAL A 351 28.46 8.17 -1.45
CA VAL A 351 27.96 7.09 -0.62
C VAL A 351 28.57 5.78 -1.07
N LYS A 352 29.07 4.99 -0.12
CA LYS A 352 29.49 3.62 -0.33
C LYS A 352 28.85 2.70 0.70
N VAL A 353 28.29 1.59 0.24
CA VAL A 353 27.73 0.53 1.09
C VAL A 353 28.47 -0.77 0.79
N ALA A 354 28.88 -1.47 1.84
CA ALA A 354 29.50 -2.78 1.74
C ALA A 354 28.74 -3.77 2.64
N SER A 355 28.36 -4.92 2.08
CA SER A 355 27.72 -6.02 2.80
C SER A 355 28.12 -7.35 2.17
N GLN A 356 28.01 -8.43 2.95
CA GLN A 356 28.09 -9.81 2.44
C GLN A 356 26.72 -10.35 2.00
N GLY A 357 25.62 -9.70 2.41
CA GLY A 357 24.27 -10.05 1.98
C GLY A 357 23.87 -9.33 0.69
N GLU A 358 22.82 -9.82 0.04
CA GLU A 358 22.17 -9.08 -1.05
C GLU A 358 21.40 -7.87 -0.50
N TYR A 359 21.48 -6.74 -1.20
CA TYR A 359 20.80 -5.52 -0.81
C TYR A 359 20.54 -4.62 -2.02
N VAL A 360 19.62 -3.68 -1.84
CA VAL A 360 19.46 -2.52 -2.72
C VAL A 360 19.71 -1.28 -1.89
N ALA A 361 20.59 -0.41 -2.38
CA ALA A 361 20.84 0.88 -1.74
C ALA A 361 20.61 2.03 -2.71
N THR A 362 19.99 3.10 -2.23
CA THR A 362 19.59 4.26 -3.03
C THR A 362 19.89 5.55 -2.24
N VAL A 363 20.38 6.57 -2.93
CA VAL A 363 20.38 7.94 -2.42
C VAL A 363 19.12 8.64 -2.92
N ALA A 364 18.28 9.08 -2.00
CA ALA A 364 17.13 9.93 -2.27
C ALA A 364 17.52 11.38 -2.02
N VAL A 365 17.19 12.26 -2.96
CA VAL A 365 17.35 13.71 -2.84
C VAL A 365 16.00 14.35 -3.08
N TYR A 366 15.45 14.98 -2.06
CA TYR A 366 14.24 15.79 -2.14
C TYR A 366 14.62 17.25 -2.25
N ARG A 367 14.14 17.91 -3.30
CA ARG A 367 14.42 19.32 -3.58
C ARG A 367 13.25 20.19 -3.20
N GLU A 368 13.56 21.41 -2.77
CA GLU A 368 12.57 22.46 -2.52
C GLU A 368 11.63 22.60 -3.73
N GLY A 369 10.32 22.53 -3.49
CA GLY A 369 9.30 22.48 -4.55
C GLY A 369 8.74 21.08 -4.87
N GLY A 370 9.22 20.03 -4.21
CA GLY A 370 8.59 18.70 -4.26
C GLY A 370 9.21 17.72 -5.26
N GLU A 371 10.37 18.04 -5.83
CA GLU A 371 11.04 17.18 -6.82
C GLU A 371 12.01 16.21 -6.14
N SER A 372 11.66 14.93 -6.14
CA SER A 372 12.54 13.85 -5.67
C SER A 372 13.35 13.23 -6.81
N SER A 373 14.61 12.92 -6.55
CA SER A 373 15.44 12.08 -7.43
C SER A 373 16.06 10.91 -6.66
N TYR A 374 16.15 9.76 -7.34
CA TYR A 374 16.59 8.49 -6.75
C TYR A 374 17.78 7.94 -7.52
N THR A 375 18.91 7.76 -6.83
CA THR A 375 20.13 7.21 -7.43
C THR A 375 20.49 5.90 -6.75
N THR A 376 20.17 4.78 -7.40
CA THR A 376 20.59 3.46 -6.94
C THR A 376 22.11 3.30 -7.03
N LEU A 377 22.72 2.78 -5.98
CA LEU A 377 24.15 2.52 -5.89
C LEU A 377 24.54 1.40 -6.87
N LYS A 378 25.51 1.68 -7.75
CA LYS A 378 26.09 0.67 -8.64
C LYS A 378 27.34 0.10 -7.96
N ASN A 379 27.43 -1.22 -7.86
CA ASN A 379 28.51 -1.91 -7.13
C ASN A 379 28.73 -1.36 -5.71
N GLY A 380 27.63 -1.01 -5.03
CA GLY A 380 27.66 -0.46 -3.68
C GLY A 380 28.20 0.97 -3.59
N SER A 381 28.19 1.77 -4.66
CA SER A 381 28.62 3.17 -4.60
C SER A 381 27.82 4.11 -5.50
N ALA A 382 27.68 5.36 -5.09
CA ALA A 382 27.10 6.46 -5.86
C ALA A 382 27.70 7.80 -5.43
N THR A 383 27.61 8.80 -6.31
CA THR A 383 27.85 10.19 -5.94
C THR A 383 26.76 11.03 -6.58
N VAL A 384 26.10 11.86 -5.77
CA VAL A 384 25.01 12.73 -6.21
C VAL A 384 25.41 14.18 -5.98
N SER A 385 25.04 15.06 -6.92
CA SER A 385 25.15 16.50 -6.73
C SER A 385 23.97 17.00 -5.90
N VAL A 386 24.25 17.91 -4.99
CA VAL A 386 23.26 18.47 -4.06
C VAL A 386 23.39 19.99 -4.02
N LYS A 387 22.28 20.66 -3.76
CA LYS A 387 22.20 22.11 -3.61
C LYS A 387 21.86 22.46 -2.17
N SER A 388 22.08 23.72 -1.80
CA SER A 388 21.58 24.23 -0.52
C SER A 388 20.06 24.09 -0.48
N GLY A 389 19.53 23.54 0.61
CA GLY A 389 18.10 23.26 0.79
C GLY A 389 17.67 21.85 0.37
N ASP A 390 18.52 21.05 -0.28
CA ASP A 390 18.20 19.66 -0.60
C ASP A 390 18.15 18.82 0.70
N GLU A 391 17.09 18.04 0.87
CA GLU A 391 17.00 17.00 1.90
C GLU A 391 17.50 15.68 1.31
N VAL A 392 18.47 15.04 1.96
CA VAL A 392 19.15 13.85 1.43
C VAL A 392 19.04 12.70 2.40
N SER A 393 18.69 11.52 1.89
CA SER A 393 18.63 10.28 2.66
C SER A 393 19.36 9.15 1.92
N VAL A 394 20.03 8.29 2.67
CA VAL A 394 20.50 6.98 2.16
C VAL A 394 19.54 5.91 2.64
N ILE A 395 19.10 5.07 1.71
CA ILE A 395 18.23 3.94 1.98
C ILE A 395 19.04 2.67 1.71
N VAL A 396 19.05 1.74 2.67
CA VAL A 396 19.67 0.42 2.52
C VAL A 396 18.62 -0.64 2.86
N ALA A 397 18.14 -1.34 1.84
CA ALA A 397 17.11 -2.37 1.96
C ALA A 397 17.72 -3.77 1.85
N ASN A 398 17.36 -4.67 2.78
CA ASN A 398 17.65 -6.10 2.70
C ASN A 398 16.67 -6.76 1.73
N ALA A 399 16.90 -6.52 0.44
CA ALA A 399 15.98 -6.81 -0.63
C ALA A 399 16.62 -7.78 -1.63
N PRO A 400 16.72 -9.08 -1.29
CA PRO A 400 17.25 -10.07 -2.21
C PRO A 400 16.42 -10.14 -3.49
N ALA A 401 17.04 -10.47 -4.62
CA ALA A 401 16.34 -10.46 -5.90
C ALA A 401 15.24 -11.54 -5.98
N LYS A 402 15.49 -12.68 -5.33
CA LYS A 402 14.57 -13.81 -5.28
C LYS A 402 13.76 -13.79 -3.98
N PRO A 403 12.43 -13.90 -4.07
CA PRO A 403 11.60 -14.04 -2.87
C PRO A 403 11.96 -15.30 -2.06
N ILE A 404 11.80 -15.18 -0.75
CA ILE A 404 11.85 -16.28 0.22
C ILE A 404 10.41 -16.57 0.66
N THR A 405 10.07 -17.85 0.73
CA THR A 405 8.81 -18.32 1.31
C THR A 405 8.85 -18.16 2.82
N TYR A 406 7.87 -17.49 3.41
CA TYR A 406 7.80 -17.31 4.85
C TYR A 406 6.35 -17.23 5.35
N ASP A 407 6.16 -17.63 6.61
CA ASP A 407 4.93 -17.41 7.37
C ASP A 407 5.06 -16.09 8.13
N GLY A 408 4.19 -15.13 7.80
CA GLY A 408 4.21 -13.81 8.45
C GLY A 408 3.86 -13.84 9.94
N PHE A 409 3.13 -14.86 10.41
CA PHE A 409 2.80 -15.03 11.83
C PHE A 409 3.85 -15.83 12.61
N ASN A 410 4.80 -16.48 11.91
CA ASN A 410 5.86 -17.27 12.51
C ASN A 410 7.17 -17.15 11.71
N LEU A 411 7.84 -16.01 11.88
CA LEU A 411 9.04 -15.67 11.11
C LEU A 411 10.19 -16.65 11.38
N SER A 412 10.76 -17.19 10.30
CA SER A 412 11.94 -18.07 10.39
C SER A 412 13.21 -17.28 10.78
N ALA A 413 14.26 -18.01 11.17
CA ALA A 413 15.56 -17.41 11.45
C ALA A 413 16.18 -16.73 10.22
N GLU A 414 15.93 -17.25 9.01
CA GLU A 414 16.41 -16.66 7.76
C GLU A 414 15.77 -15.29 7.50
N VAL A 415 14.46 -15.20 7.66
CA VAL A 415 13.66 -13.99 7.42
C VAL A 415 13.91 -12.94 8.50
N SER A 416 14.13 -13.40 9.73
CA SER A 416 14.46 -12.55 10.89
C SER A 416 15.91 -12.07 10.90
N LYS A 417 16.78 -12.64 10.06
CA LYS A 417 18.19 -12.26 10.00
C LYS A 417 18.33 -10.85 9.45
N GLY A 418 18.79 -9.93 10.29
CA GLY A 418 19.11 -8.58 9.88
C GLY A 418 20.34 -8.50 8.98
N LEU A 419 20.29 -7.65 7.96
CA LEU A 419 21.40 -7.31 7.09
C LEU A 419 22.43 -6.51 7.87
N ASP A 420 23.66 -7.04 7.96
CA ASP A 420 24.81 -6.28 8.42
C ASP A 420 25.48 -5.58 7.23
N TYR A 421 25.89 -4.34 7.41
CA TYR A 421 26.55 -3.56 6.37
C TYR A 421 27.44 -2.47 6.97
N THR A 422 28.31 -1.91 6.14
CA THR A 422 29.09 -0.71 6.45
C THR A 422 28.74 0.37 5.44
N LEU A 423 28.31 1.52 5.95
CA LEU A 423 28.03 2.74 5.19
C LEU A 423 29.20 3.71 5.36
N THR A 424 29.75 4.21 4.27
CA THR A 424 30.76 5.28 4.27
C THR A 424 30.23 6.48 3.50
N LEU A 425 30.34 7.66 4.12
CA LEU A 425 29.87 8.93 3.59
C LEU A 425 31.03 9.92 3.41
N SER A 426 30.94 10.72 2.35
CA SER A 426 31.75 11.92 2.15
C SER A 426 30.86 13.06 1.65
N GLY A 427 31.11 14.29 2.12
CA GLY A 427 30.28 15.47 1.83
C GLY A 427 28.98 15.56 2.65
N ALA A 428 28.76 14.62 3.58
CA ALA A 428 27.64 14.61 4.51
C ALA A 428 27.94 13.74 5.74
N THR A 429 27.16 13.93 6.80
CA THR A 429 27.09 13.07 7.99
C THR A 429 25.67 12.57 8.19
N VAL A 430 25.47 11.50 8.97
CA VAL A 430 24.11 11.09 9.39
C VAL A 430 23.52 12.17 10.29
N LYS A 431 22.26 12.54 10.06
CA LYS A 431 21.51 13.48 10.90
C LYS A 431 21.16 12.77 12.21
N ALA A 432 21.54 13.38 13.33
CA ALA A 432 21.28 12.87 14.67
C ALA A 432 19.81 12.97 15.07
#